data_AF-A0A354CV47-F1
#
_entry.id   AF-A0A354CV47-F1
#
_cell.length_a   1.000
_cell.length_b   1.000
_cell.length_c   1.000
_cell.angle_alpha   90.00
_cell.angle_beta   90.00
_cell.angle_gamma   90.00
#
_symmetry.space_group_name_H-M   'P 1'
#
loop_
_entity.id
_entity.type
_entity.pdbx_description
1 polymer ?
#
loop_
_entity_poly.entity_id
_entity_poly.type
_entity_poly.pdbx_seq_one_letter_code
_entity_poly.pdbx_strand_id
1 'polypeptide(L)'
;MAKKSGLGSQLASIFDEAIDFSEGSEGAREGIITLKIGDIEPNKDQPRKDFDPEQLNELAKSIAKHGVIQPLTVREKNGAYQIVAGERRW
;
A
#
# COMPACT_ATOMS: atom_id res chain seq x y z
N MET A 1 21.28 -18.01 33.65
CA MET A 1 20.35 -17.99 32.50
C MET A 1 19.11 -17.20 32.90
N ALA A 2 18.85 -16.04 32.30
CA ALA A 2 17.53 -15.39 32.37
C ALA A 2 17.37 -14.38 31.23
N LYS A 3 16.15 -14.31 30.70
CA LYS A 3 15.70 -13.85 29.38
C LYS A 3 16.12 -12.43 28.97
N LYS A 4 16.62 -12.30 27.74
CA LYS A 4 16.66 -11.06 26.96
C LYS A 4 15.21 -10.59 26.71
N SER A 5 14.78 -9.53 27.38
CA SER A 5 13.59 -8.75 26.98
C SER A 5 14.03 -7.76 25.90
N GLY A 6 14.11 -8.23 24.65
CA GLY A 6 14.32 -7.35 23.51
C GLY A 6 12.98 -6.73 23.10
N LEU A 7 12.99 -5.46 22.71
CA LEU A 7 11.85 -4.67 22.18
C LEU A 7 11.05 -5.34 21.03
N GLY A 8 11.44 -6.54 20.58
CA GLY A 8 10.80 -7.30 19.52
C GLY A 8 9.40 -7.83 19.84
N SER A 9 9.02 -7.98 21.12
CA SER A 9 7.63 -8.39 21.44
C SER A 9 6.62 -7.25 21.25
N GLN A 10 6.99 -6.03 21.60
CA GLN A 10 6.09 -4.88 21.52
C GLN A 10 5.85 -4.44 20.08
N LEU A 11 6.83 -4.59 19.18
CA LEU A 11 6.61 -4.35 17.75
C LEU A 11 5.78 -5.47 17.10
N ALA A 12 5.99 -6.73 17.48
CA ALA A 12 5.23 -7.85 16.92
C ALA A 12 3.71 -7.70 17.19
N SER A 13 3.29 -7.26 18.37
CA SER A 13 1.87 -7.04 18.68
C SER A 13 1.23 -5.92 17.86
N ILE A 14 2.00 -4.88 17.50
CA ILE A 14 1.49 -3.77 16.66
C ILE A 14 1.36 -4.22 15.19
N PHE A 15 2.24 -5.12 14.73
CA PHE A 15 2.16 -5.67 13.37
C PHE A 15 1.11 -6.78 13.25
N ASP A 16 0.86 -7.58 14.29
CA ASP A 16 -0.20 -8.60 14.32
C ASP A 16 -1.59 -7.95 14.24
N GLU A 17 -1.77 -6.78 14.86
CA GLU A 17 -3.00 -5.98 14.78
C GLU A 17 -3.17 -5.22 13.45
N ALA A 18 -2.10 -5.07 12.67
CA ALA A 18 -2.12 -4.38 11.38
C ALA A 18 -2.29 -5.31 10.17
N ILE A 19 -2.47 -6.62 10.38
CA ILE A 19 -2.62 -7.60 9.29
C ILE A 19 -3.82 -8.50 9.58
N ASP A 20 -4.98 -7.88 9.74
CA ASP A 20 -6.25 -8.55 9.48
C ASP A 20 -7.04 -7.75 8.45
N PHE A 21 -6.76 -7.99 7.17
CA PHE A 21 -7.48 -7.37 6.04
C PHE A 21 -8.85 -8.02 5.80
N SER A 22 -9.41 -8.72 6.79
CA SER A 22 -10.62 -9.51 6.66
C SER A 22 -11.43 -9.56 7.96
N GLU A 23 -12.06 -8.46 8.34
CA GLU A 23 -13.45 -8.47 8.83
C GLU A 23 -14.02 -7.04 8.84
N GLY A 24 -15.17 -6.87 8.20
CA GLY A 24 -15.67 -5.58 7.72
C GLY A 24 -16.32 -4.69 8.78
N SER A 25 -16.24 -3.38 8.53
CA SER A 25 -17.10 -2.36 9.13
C SER A 25 -18.18 -1.94 8.13
N GLU A 26 -19.46 -2.16 8.47
CA GLU A 26 -20.59 -1.60 7.73
C GLU A 26 -20.65 -0.09 7.97
N GLY A 27 -20.25 0.73 6.99
CA GLY A 27 -20.46 2.18 7.07
C GLY A 27 -19.64 3.07 6.14
N ALA A 28 -18.53 2.58 5.60
CA ALA A 28 -17.77 3.27 4.56
C ALA A 28 -17.44 2.26 3.47
N ARG A 29 -17.25 2.72 2.22
CA ARG A 29 -16.74 1.87 1.13
C ARG A 29 -15.24 1.57 1.36
N GLU A 30 -14.86 1.09 2.55
CA GLU A 30 -13.54 0.60 2.90
C GLU A 30 -13.42 -0.85 2.43
N GLY A 31 -13.20 -1.01 1.13
CA GLY A 31 -12.97 -2.31 0.51
C GLY A 31 -11.95 -2.18 -0.62
N ILE A 32 -11.36 -3.31 -1.01
CA ILE A 32 -10.51 -3.36 -2.21
C ILE A 32 -11.43 -3.17 -3.42
N ILE A 33 -11.23 -2.09 -4.17
CA ILE A 33 -11.95 -1.79 -5.40
C ILE A 33 -11.00 -1.82 -6.59
N THR A 34 -11.50 -2.24 -7.75
CA THR A 34 -10.76 -2.14 -9.01
C THR A 34 -11.09 -0.80 -9.67
N LEU A 35 -10.07 0.01 -9.90
CA LEU A 35 -10.17 1.33 -10.55
C LEU A 35 -9.50 1.29 -11.91
N LYS A 36 -9.98 2.12 -12.84
CA LYS A 36 -9.25 2.37 -14.08
C LYS A 36 -8.05 3.27 -13.76
N ILE A 37 -6.91 3.01 -14.39
CA ILE A 37 -5.68 3.79 -14.20
C ILE A 37 -5.92 5.28 -14.50
N GLY A 38 -6.75 5.59 -15.50
CA GLY A 38 -7.08 6.96 -15.90
C GLY A 38 -7.98 7.74 -14.92
N ASP A 39 -8.59 7.05 -13.94
CA ASP A 39 -9.38 7.70 -12.88
C ASP A 39 -8.50 8.07 -11.67
N ILE A 40 -7.19 7.75 -11.73
CA ILE A 40 -6.24 7.91 -10.65
C ILE A 40 -5.22 9.02 -11.00
N GLU A 41 -5.05 9.96 -10.08
CA GLU A 41 -4.06 11.03 -10.14
C GLU A 41 -2.91 10.80 -9.15
N PRO A 42 -1.66 11.11 -9.53
CA PRO A 42 -0.54 11.07 -8.61
C PRO A 42 -0.64 12.19 -7.56
N ASN A 43 -0.04 11.98 -6.40
CA ASN A 43 0.06 13.04 -5.42
C ASN A 43 1.18 14.03 -5.76
N LYS A 44 0.85 15.34 -5.77
CA LYS A 44 1.83 16.40 -6.07
C LYS A 44 2.85 16.57 -4.95
N ASP A 45 2.47 16.20 -3.73
CA ASP A 45 3.26 16.36 -2.51
C ASP A 45 4.07 15.08 -2.19
N GLN A 46 4.36 14.25 -3.21
CA GLN A 46 5.12 13.01 -3.01
C GLN A 46 6.56 13.33 -2.53
N PRO A 47 6.99 12.79 -1.38
CA PRO A 47 8.31 13.03 -0.83
C PRO A 47 9.40 12.34 -1.65
N ARG A 48 9.08 11.20 -2.27
CA ARG A 48 10.00 10.46 -3.13
C ARG A 48 9.74 10.83 -4.60
N LYS A 49 10.69 11.55 -5.19
CA LYS A 49 10.65 11.97 -6.60
C LYS A 49 11.55 11.11 -7.50
N ASP A 50 12.62 10.56 -6.93
CA ASP A 50 13.57 9.74 -7.66
C ASP A 50 13.31 8.26 -7.44
N PHE A 51 13.15 7.55 -8.55
CA PHE A 51 13.04 6.10 -8.61
C PHE A 51 14.14 5.56 -9.50
N ASP A 52 14.77 4.49 -9.01
CA ASP A 52 15.76 3.75 -9.78
C ASP A 52 15.04 2.98 -10.92
N PRO A 53 15.41 3.22 -12.19
CA PRO A 53 14.76 2.59 -13.33
C PRO A 53 14.92 1.06 -13.35
N GLU A 54 16.03 0.52 -12.84
CA GLU A 54 16.24 -0.93 -12.79
C GLU A 54 15.26 -1.58 -11.79
N GLN A 55 15.11 -0.96 -10.61
CA GLN A 55 14.17 -1.43 -9.59
C GLN A 55 12.71 -1.28 -10.02
N LEU A 56 12.37 -0.25 -10.79
CA LEU A 56 11.02 -0.12 -11.35
C LEU A 56 10.73 -1.21 -12.37
N ASN A 57 11.69 -1.56 -13.22
CA ASN A 57 11.53 -2.62 -14.20
C ASN A 57 11.39 -4.00 -13.53
N GLU A 58 12.17 -4.26 -12.48
CA GLU A 58 12.02 -5.48 -11.68
C GLU A 58 10.64 -5.56 -11.02
N LEU A 59 10.16 -4.44 -10.44
CA LEU A 59 8.82 -4.37 -9.87
C LEU A 59 7.74 -4.61 -10.92
N ALA A 60 7.84 -4.00 -12.10
CA ALA A 60 6.90 -4.22 -13.20
C ALA A 60 6.87 -5.68 -13.66
N LYS A 61 8.03 -6.34 -13.77
CA LYS A 61 8.13 -7.78 -14.09
C LYS A 61 7.47 -8.64 -13.00
N SER A 62 7.66 -8.28 -11.73
CA SER A 62 7.03 -8.98 -10.61
C SER A 62 5.51 -8.83 -10.64
N ILE A 63 5.01 -7.60 -10.84
CA ILE A 63 3.57 -7.30 -10.98
C ILE A 63 2.98 -8.03 -12.18
N ALA A 64 3.68 -8.09 -13.33
CA ALA A 64 3.21 -8.83 -14.49
C ALA A 64 3.09 -10.34 -14.25
N LYS A 65 3.96 -10.91 -13.41
CA LYS A 65 3.98 -12.35 -13.10
C LYS A 65 3.00 -12.75 -11.99
N HIS A 66 2.89 -11.94 -10.95
CA HIS A 66 2.16 -12.27 -9.72
C HIS A 66 0.92 -11.40 -9.48
N GLY A 67 0.72 -10.37 -10.29
CA GLY A 67 -0.27 -9.34 -10.03
C GLY A 67 0.19 -8.34 -8.97
N VAL A 68 -0.67 -7.37 -8.69
CA VAL A 68 -0.47 -6.40 -7.62
C VAL A 68 -0.86 -7.06 -6.29
N ILE A 69 0.13 -7.55 -5.55
CA ILE A 69 -0.10 -8.26 -4.27
C ILE A 69 -0.66 -7.32 -3.20
N GLN A 70 -0.12 -6.11 -3.12
CA GLN A 70 -0.61 -5.09 -2.20
C GLN A 70 -1.38 -4.03 -2.98
N PRO A 71 -2.66 -3.75 -2.65
CA PRO A 71 -3.43 -2.67 -3.26
C PRO A 71 -2.80 -1.29 -3.03
N LEU A 72 -3.14 -0.35 -3.91
CA LEU A 72 -2.78 1.06 -3.73
C LEU A 72 -3.77 1.71 -2.76
N THR A 73 -3.26 2.56 -1.87
CA THR A 73 -4.11 3.38 -1.01
C THR A 73 -4.44 4.65 -1.76
N VAL A 74 -5.73 4.88 -1.99
CA VAL A 74 -6.24 6.06 -2.69
C VAL A 74 -7.23 6.81 -1.81
N ARG A 75 -7.41 8.09 -2.10
CA ARG A 75 -8.49 8.91 -1.54
C ARG A 75 -9.31 9.52 -2.68
N GLU A 76 -10.62 9.62 -2.51
CA GLU A 76 -11.47 10.33 -3.47
C GLU A 76 -11.25 11.85 -3.33
N LYS A 77 -11.07 12.54 -4.46
CA LYS A 77 -10.89 13.99 -4.52
C LYS A 77 -11.44 14.52 -5.84
N ASN A 78 -12.39 15.45 -5.78
CA ASN A 78 -12.97 16.12 -6.95
C ASN A 78 -13.53 15.16 -8.03
N GLY A 79 -14.04 13.99 -7.64
CA GLY A 79 -14.55 12.98 -8.58
C GLY A 79 -13.48 12.13 -9.27
N ALA A 80 -12.21 12.27 -8.88
CA ALA A 80 -11.11 11.38 -9.23
C ALA A 80 -10.52 10.72 -7.97
N TYR A 81 -9.65 9.74 -8.14
CA TYR A 81 -8.90 9.11 -7.05
C TYR A 81 -7.49 9.67 -7.02
N GLN A 82 -6.97 9.97 -5.83
CA GLN A 82 -5.59 10.40 -5.66
C GLN A 82 -4.80 9.35 -4.90
N ILE A 83 -3.61 9.00 -5.37
CA ILE A 83 -2.72 8.05 -4.70
C ILE A 83 -2.22 8.68 -3.39
N VAL A 84 -2.44 7.99 -2.27
CA VAL A 84 -1.87 8.34 -0.96
C VAL A 84 -0.59 7.55 -0.74
N ALA A 85 -0.60 6.26 -1.11
CA ALA A 85 0.55 5.38 -0.99
C ALA A 85 0.59 4.36 -2.14
N GLY A 86 1.82 3.99 -2.53
CA GLY A 86 2.04 2.96 -3.54
C GLY A 86 2.36 3.46 -4.94
N GLU A 87 2.76 4.73 -5.11
CA GLU A 87 3.13 5.34 -6.42
C GLU A 87 4.03 4.46 -7.30
N ARG A 88 4.97 3.70 -6.73
CA ARG A 88 5.85 2.81 -7.52
C ARG A 88 5.12 1.71 -8.29
N ARG A 89 3.89 1.37 -7.87
CA ARG A 89 3.05 0.31 -8.46
C ARG A 89 2.07 0.85 -9.50
N TRP A 90 1.93 2.18 -9.60
CA TRP A 90 1.12 2.86 -10.61
C TRP A 90 2.00 3.19 -11.82
#